data_AF-A0A1P8UV42-F1
#
_entry.id   AF-A0A1P8UV42-F1
#
_cell.length_a   1.000
_cell.length_b   1.000
_cell.length_c   1.000
_cell.angle_alpha   90.00
_cell.angle_beta   90.00
_cell.angle_gamma   90.00
#
_symmetry.space_group_name_H-M   'P 1'
#
loop_
_entity.id
_entity.type
_entity.pdbx_description
1 polymer ?
#
loop_
_entity_poly.entity_id
_entity_poly.type
_entity_poly.pdbx_seq_one_letter_code
_entity_poly.pdbx_strand_id
1 'polypeptide(L)'
;MHKGGLGSASLMLEDGITVGALVAVNPMGSVTTPSGRHFWAAPFEIGDEFGGMGADPAGFAALPESRKLSAMAGIGNTTIAVVATDAALDKAQCHRMAVAAHDGIGRAIVPAHSPMDGDLVFAAATGTQDLVAPSVQLSAIGHAASVCLARAIARAVWEARPAPGDTLPTLREELGRL
;
A
#
# COMPACT_ATOMS: atom_id res chain seq x y z
N MET A 1 2.23 -9.68 -12.58
CA MET A 1 2.05 -10.09 -11.16
C MET A 1 3.41 -10.42 -10.61
N HIS A 2 3.78 -9.80 -9.50
CA HIS A 2 5.12 -9.88 -8.93
C HIS A 2 5.07 -10.42 -7.50
N LYS A 3 6.22 -10.89 -7.00
CA LYS A 3 6.43 -11.21 -5.60
C LYS A 3 6.09 -9.98 -4.74
N GLY A 4 5.24 -10.20 -3.73
CA GLY A 4 4.98 -9.21 -2.70
C GLY A 4 6.04 -9.21 -1.61
N GLY A 5 5.74 -8.62 -0.47
CA GLY A 5 6.69 -8.53 0.63
C GLY A 5 6.21 -7.64 1.76
N LEU A 6 7.16 -7.14 2.55
CA LEU A 6 6.94 -6.12 3.57
C LEU A 6 7.31 -4.76 3.01
N GLY A 7 6.47 -3.77 3.24
CA GLY A 7 6.75 -2.38 2.87
C GLY A 7 6.26 -1.42 3.93
N SER A 8 6.91 -0.26 4.01
CA SER A 8 6.53 0.81 4.92
C SER A 8 6.57 2.15 4.20
N ALA A 9 5.92 3.18 4.72
CA ALA A 9 6.11 4.56 4.28
C ALA A 9 5.61 5.50 5.38
N SER A 10 6.07 6.75 5.36
CA SER A 10 5.59 7.78 6.30
C SER A 10 5.47 9.14 5.63
N LEU A 11 4.67 9.99 6.27
CA LEU A 11 4.46 11.40 5.96
C LEU A 11 4.46 12.18 7.26
N MET A 12 5.08 13.36 7.23
CA MET A 12 4.91 14.38 8.26
C MET A 12 4.00 15.47 7.68
N LEU A 13 2.94 15.79 8.41
CA LEU A 13 2.02 16.88 8.10
C LEU A 13 2.68 18.23 8.43
N GLU A 14 2.13 19.32 7.90
CA GLU A 14 2.67 20.67 8.12
C GLU A 14 2.67 21.09 9.60
N ASP A 15 1.75 20.54 10.38
CA ASP A 15 1.63 20.77 11.83
C ASP A 15 2.55 19.88 12.67
N GLY A 16 3.39 19.06 12.04
CA GLY A 16 4.36 18.20 12.71
C GLY A 16 3.84 16.81 13.10
N ILE A 17 2.55 16.53 12.89
CA ILE A 17 1.99 15.18 13.10
C ILE A 17 2.59 14.23 12.08
N THR A 18 3.06 13.07 12.53
CA THR A 18 3.57 12.00 11.66
C THR A 18 2.54 10.91 11.50
N VAL A 19 2.39 10.41 10.27
CA VAL A 19 1.58 9.23 9.93
C VAL A 19 2.44 8.24 9.17
N GLY A 20 2.46 6.99 9.63
CA GLY A 20 3.20 5.89 9.02
C GLY A 20 2.30 4.72 8.67
N ALA A 21 2.72 3.92 7.69
CA ALA A 21 2.12 2.64 7.34
C ALA A 21 3.19 1.55 7.29
N LEU A 22 2.83 0.34 7.70
CA LEU A 22 3.57 -0.91 7.50
C LEU A 22 2.59 -1.95 6.96
N VAL A 23 2.98 -2.70 5.94
CA VAL A 23 2.08 -3.64 5.26
C VAL A 23 2.82 -4.91 4.82
N ALA A 24 2.14 -6.04 4.97
CA ALA A 24 2.46 -7.29 4.29
C ALA A 24 1.55 -7.42 3.06
N VAL A 25 2.16 -7.41 1.88
CA VAL A 25 1.46 -7.35 0.59
C VAL A 25 1.38 -8.74 -0.03
N ASN A 26 0.20 -9.34 -0.01
CA ASN A 26 -0.12 -10.53 -0.79
C ASN A 26 -1.52 -10.43 -1.44
N PRO A 27 -1.78 -9.45 -2.31
CA PRO A 27 -3.09 -9.25 -2.92
C PRO A 27 -3.37 -10.26 -4.03
N MET A 28 -4.65 -10.54 -4.28
CA MET A 28 -5.10 -11.21 -5.49
C MET A 28 -4.90 -10.33 -6.72
N GLY A 29 -5.21 -9.04 -6.59
CA GLY A 29 -5.03 -8.02 -7.62
C GLY A 29 -3.56 -7.65 -7.87
N SER A 30 -3.35 -6.81 -8.88
CA SER A 30 -2.01 -6.38 -9.28
C SER A 30 -1.62 -5.05 -8.65
N VAL A 31 -0.39 -4.98 -8.13
CA VAL A 31 0.22 -3.73 -7.61
C VAL A 31 0.80 -2.88 -8.74
N THR A 32 1.20 -3.53 -9.83
CA THR A 32 1.66 -2.88 -11.06
C THR A 32 0.53 -2.77 -12.07
N THR A 33 0.65 -1.79 -12.96
CA THR A 33 -0.26 -1.57 -14.10
C THR A 33 -0.16 -2.71 -15.13
N PRO A 34 -1.03 -2.78 -16.15
CA PRO A 34 -1.06 -3.88 -17.12
C PRO A 34 0.25 -4.04 -17.90
N SER A 35 1.03 -2.96 -18.08
CA SER A 35 2.37 -3.05 -18.69
C SER A 35 3.35 -3.88 -17.86
N GLY A 36 3.06 -4.09 -16.57
CA GLY A 36 3.93 -4.75 -15.60
C GLY A 36 5.08 -3.87 -15.12
N ARG A 37 5.20 -2.63 -15.63
CA ARG A 37 6.37 -1.77 -15.40
C ARG A 37 6.10 -0.59 -14.48
N HIS A 38 4.87 -0.12 -14.40
CA HIS A 38 4.51 1.05 -13.59
C HIS A 38 3.67 0.62 -12.39
N PHE A 39 3.63 1.46 -11.35
CA PHE A 39 2.80 1.23 -10.18
C PHE A 39 1.47 1.99 -10.29
N TRP A 40 0.39 1.40 -9.79
CA TRP A 40 -0.86 2.15 -9.61
C TRP A 40 -0.69 3.31 -8.63
N ALA A 41 0.19 3.12 -7.62
CA ALA A 41 0.52 4.13 -6.63
C ALA A 41 1.49 5.23 -7.13
N ALA A 42 1.89 5.22 -8.42
CA ALA A 42 2.86 6.19 -8.96
C ALA A 42 2.52 7.67 -8.69
N PRO A 43 1.25 8.13 -8.71
CA PRO A 43 0.92 9.52 -8.37
C PRO A 43 1.25 9.94 -6.93
N PHE A 44 1.54 8.97 -6.06
CA PHE A 44 1.82 9.18 -4.64
C PHE A 44 3.31 8.97 -4.31
N GLU A 45 4.16 8.68 -5.29
CA GLU A 45 5.60 8.51 -5.08
C GLU A 45 6.24 9.79 -4.55
N ILE A 46 7.14 9.65 -3.57
CA ILE A 46 7.97 10.76 -3.10
C ILE A 46 9.42 10.49 -3.47
N GLY A 47 9.99 11.36 -4.30
CA GLY A 47 11.29 11.12 -4.92
C GLY A 47 11.21 9.88 -5.81
N ASP A 48 12.18 8.97 -5.64
CA ASP A 48 12.26 7.70 -6.40
C ASP A 48 12.15 6.48 -5.48
N GLU A 49 11.38 6.58 -4.39
CA GLU A 49 11.32 5.58 -3.32
C GLU A 49 10.83 4.18 -3.75
N PHE A 50 10.18 4.08 -4.91
CA PHE A 50 9.87 2.81 -5.56
C PHE A 50 10.21 2.84 -7.07
N GLY A 51 11.27 3.56 -7.42
CA GLY A 51 11.95 3.44 -8.72
C GLY A 51 11.67 4.55 -9.73
N GLY A 52 10.88 5.58 -9.38
CA GLY A 52 10.71 6.80 -10.18
C GLY A 52 10.11 6.55 -11.56
N MET A 53 9.24 5.55 -11.68
CA MET A 53 8.78 5.06 -13.00
C MET A 53 7.64 5.90 -13.58
N GLY A 54 7.04 6.76 -12.76
CA GLY A 54 5.90 7.60 -13.15
C GLY A 54 4.64 6.79 -13.47
N ALA A 55 3.57 7.51 -13.78
CA ALA A 55 2.30 6.91 -14.19
C ALA A 55 2.44 6.16 -15.53
N ASP A 56 1.66 5.10 -15.70
CA ASP A 56 1.65 4.35 -16.95
C ASP A 56 1.02 5.21 -18.07
N PRO A 57 1.74 5.50 -19.16
CA PRO A 57 1.19 6.27 -20.28
C PRO A 57 0.08 5.52 -21.02
N ALA A 58 -0.02 4.19 -20.87
CA ALA A 58 -1.11 3.41 -21.46
C ALA A 58 -2.45 3.60 -20.74
N GLY A 59 -2.44 4.18 -19.53
CA GLY A 59 -3.62 4.36 -18.71
C GLY A 59 -4.23 3.04 -18.24
N PHE A 60 -5.56 3.04 -18.02
CA PHE A 60 -6.28 1.83 -17.63
C PHE A 60 -6.52 0.93 -18.86
N ALA A 61 -6.14 -0.34 -18.74
CA ALA A 61 -6.44 -1.38 -19.70
C ALA A 61 -6.99 -2.62 -18.98
N ALA A 62 -7.57 -3.55 -19.75
CA ALA A 62 -7.98 -4.83 -19.21
C ALA A 62 -6.79 -5.51 -18.50
N LEU A 63 -7.02 -5.94 -17.26
CA LEU A 63 -6.00 -6.63 -16.50
C LEU A 63 -5.77 -8.02 -17.12
N PRO A 64 -4.51 -8.45 -17.27
CA PRO A 64 -4.22 -9.82 -17.66
C PRO A 64 -4.74 -10.79 -16.60
N GLU A 65 -5.04 -12.03 -16.99
CA GLU A 65 -5.44 -13.06 -16.03
C GLU A 65 -4.43 -13.17 -14.88
N SER A 66 -4.95 -13.22 -13.65
CA SER A 66 -4.09 -13.28 -12.47
C SER A 66 -3.35 -14.61 -12.44
N ARG A 67 -2.02 -14.57 -12.59
CA ARG A 67 -1.15 -15.74 -12.40
C ARG A 67 -1.33 -16.39 -11.01
N LYS A 68 -1.82 -15.64 -10.02
CA LYS A 68 -2.15 -16.16 -8.69
C LYS A 68 -3.44 -17.00 -8.68
N LEU A 69 -4.40 -16.71 -9.55
CA LEU A 69 -5.63 -17.51 -9.66
C LEU A 69 -5.29 -18.95 -10.07
N SER A 70 -4.35 -19.11 -11.00
CA SER A 70 -3.86 -20.40 -11.47
C SER A 70 -2.93 -21.10 -10.45
N ALA A 71 -2.19 -20.32 -9.66
CA ALA A 71 -1.20 -20.83 -8.70
C ALA A 71 -1.74 -21.12 -7.29
N MET A 72 -2.88 -20.55 -6.88
CA MET A 72 -3.38 -20.59 -5.50
C MET A 72 -4.85 -21.04 -5.38
N ALA A 73 -5.22 -22.16 -6.00
CA ALA A 73 -6.56 -22.76 -5.85
C ALA A 73 -6.90 -23.25 -4.41
N GLY A 74 -6.08 -22.97 -3.40
CA GLY A 74 -6.32 -23.41 -2.01
C GLY A 74 -5.70 -22.58 -0.89
N ILE A 75 -4.98 -21.49 -1.19
CA ILE A 75 -4.37 -20.61 -0.19
C ILE A 75 -4.91 -19.20 -0.46
N GLY A 76 -5.53 -18.55 0.52
CA GLY A 76 -6.12 -17.22 0.35
C GLY A 76 -5.07 -16.12 0.07
N ASN A 77 -5.50 -15.02 -0.54
CA ASN A 77 -4.70 -13.80 -0.66
C ASN A 77 -5.02 -12.86 0.51
N THR A 78 -4.07 -12.04 0.94
CA THR A 78 -4.25 -11.17 2.12
C THR A 78 -3.30 -9.97 2.08
N THR A 79 -3.84 -8.75 2.18
CA THR A 79 -3.05 -7.56 2.49
C THR A 79 -3.32 -7.14 3.93
N ILE A 80 -2.32 -7.25 4.80
CA ILE A 80 -2.45 -6.90 6.23
C ILE A 80 -1.58 -5.68 6.51
N ALA A 81 -2.19 -4.62 7.03
CA ALA A 81 -1.50 -3.37 7.32
C ALA A 81 -1.71 -2.87 8.74
N VAL A 82 -0.74 -2.08 9.20
CA VAL A 82 -0.87 -1.19 10.35
C VAL A 82 -0.63 0.23 9.85
N VAL A 83 -1.52 1.15 10.19
CA VAL A 83 -1.29 2.60 10.09
C VAL A 83 -1.15 3.18 11.50
N ALA A 84 -0.16 4.03 11.70
CA ALA A 84 0.16 4.59 13.00
C ALA A 84 0.37 6.10 12.91
N THR A 85 -0.01 6.83 13.96
CA THR A 85 0.26 8.26 14.09
C THR A 85 0.72 8.62 15.50
N ASP A 86 1.42 9.74 15.63
CA ASP A 86 1.81 10.30 16.91
C ASP A 86 0.74 11.22 17.53
N ALA A 87 -0.30 11.56 16.77
CA ALA A 87 -1.46 12.32 17.25
C ALA A 87 -2.26 11.59 18.33
N ALA A 88 -2.85 12.33 19.26
CA ALA A 88 -3.72 11.85 20.33
C ALA A 88 -5.14 11.53 19.81
N LEU A 89 -5.24 10.43 19.07
CA LEU A 89 -6.52 9.90 18.58
C LEU A 89 -7.20 9.01 19.62
N ASP A 90 -8.50 9.17 19.79
CA ASP A 90 -9.32 8.19 20.49
C ASP A 90 -9.56 6.93 19.62
N LYS A 91 -10.25 5.93 20.18
CA LYS A 91 -10.55 4.66 19.49
C LYS A 91 -11.40 4.84 18.23
N ALA A 92 -12.37 5.75 18.24
CA ALA A 92 -13.25 6.00 17.11
C ALA A 92 -12.52 6.74 15.98
N GLN A 93 -11.65 7.68 16.34
CA GLN A 93 -10.75 8.38 15.43
C GLN A 93 -9.70 7.44 14.81
N CYS A 94 -9.11 6.52 15.61
CA CYS A 94 -8.26 5.47 15.07
C CYS A 94 -9.02 4.57 14.08
N HIS A 95 -10.23 4.14 14.42
CA HIS A 95 -11.07 3.37 13.49
C HIS A 95 -11.34 4.17 12.20
N ARG A 96 -11.60 5.47 12.30
CA ARG A 96 -11.78 6.32 11.13
C ARG A 96 -10.52 6.43 10.28
N MET A 97 -9.34 6.52 10.89
CA MET A 97 -8.05 6.47 10.20
C MET A 97 -7.85 5.13 9.47
N ALA A 98 -8.17 4.00 10.12
CA ALA A 98 -8.11 2.68 9.48
C ALA A 98 -9.03 2.60 8.26
N VAL A 99 -10.28 3.07 8.37
CA VAL A 99 -11.23 3.12 7.24
C VAL A 99 -10.67 3.95 6.10
N ALA A 100 -10.12 5.15 6.36
CA ALA A 100 -9.51 5.98 5.33
C ALA A 100 -8.30 5.31 4.68
N ALA A 101 -7.49 4.58 5.46
CA ALA A 101 -6.32 3.88 4.95
C ALA A 101 -6.66 2.81 3.89
N HIS A 102 -7.84 2.18 3.94
CA HIS A 102 -8.28 1.26 2.89
C HIS A 102 -8.31 1.89 1.49
N ASP A 103 -8.53 3.21 1.36
CA ASP A 103 -8.39 3.90 0.07
C ASP A 103 -6.97 3.76 -0.51
N GLY A 104 -5.96 3.61 0.35
CA GLY A 104 -4.58 3.32 -0.05
C GLY A 104 -4.42 1.95 -0.71
N ILE A 105 -5.15 0.94 -0.22
CA ILE A 105 -5.22 -0.37 -0.88
C ILE A 105 -5.84 -0.22 -2.27
N GLY A 106 -7.00 0.46 -2.37
CA GLY A 106 -7.67 0.70 -3.65
C GLY A 106 -6.86 1.52 -4.67
N ARG A 107 -5.96 2.40 -4.20
CA ARG A 107 -5.06 3.19 -5.05
C ARG A 107 -3.82 2.42 -5.52
N ALA A 108 -3.42 1.38 -4.79
CA ALA A 108 -2.19 0.64 -5.07
C ALA A 108 -2.43 -0.75 -5.67
N ILE A 109 -3.62 -1.32 -5.50
CA ILE A 109 -3.96 -2.69 -5.91
C ILE A 109 -5.20 -2.66 -6.79
N VAL A 110 -5.13 -3.26 -7.98
CA VAL A 110 -6.28 -3.33 -8.90
C VAL A 110 -6.44 -4.76 -9.44
N PRO A 111 -7.62 -5.40 -9.24
CA PRO A 111 -8.69 -5.01 -8.32
C PRO A 111 -8.28 -5.19 -6.85
N ALA A 112 -8.73 -4.30 -5.98
CA ALA A 112 -8.62 -4.45 -4.52
C ALA A 112 -9.90 -5.07 -3.91
N HIS A 113 -9.82 -5.54 -2.67
CA HIS A 113 -10.97 -5.99 -1.89
C HIS A 113 -11.79 -7.09 -2.58
N SER A 114 -11.09 -8.02 -3.24
CA SER A 114 -11.74 -9.21 -3.78
C SER A 114 -12.40 -10.02 -2.65
N PRO A 115 -13.50 -10.75 -2.92
CA PRO A 115 -14.01 -11.74 -1.97
C PRO A 115 -12.98 -12.81 -1.55
N MET A 116 -11.89 -12.97 -2.33
CA MET A 116 -10.78 -13.88 -2.04
C MET A 116 -9.61 -13.22 -1.29
N ASP A 117 -9.71 -11.92 -1.00
CA ASP A 117 -8.70 -11.14 -0.26
C ASP A 117 -9.16 -10.93 1.19
N GLY A 118 -8.30 -11.28 2.15
CA GLY A 118 -8.49 -11.00 3.57
C GLY A 118 -7.97 -9.61 4.01
N ASP A 119 -8.26 -8.56 3.25
CA ASP A 119 -7.69 -7.22 3.50
C ASP A 119 -8.04 -6.70 4.90
N LEU A 120 -7.03 -6.31 5.67
CA LEU A 120 -7.18 -5.88 7.06
C LEU A 120 -6.22 -4.74 7.40
N VAL A 121 -6.76 -3.65 7.96
CA VAL A 121 -5.98 -2.51 8.44
C VAL A 121 -6.21 -2.28 9.93
N PHE A 122 -5.13 -2.35 10.72
CA PHE A 122 -5.11 -1.90 12.10
C PHE A 122 -4.66 -0.43 12.18
N ALA A 123 -5.24 0.33 13.10
CA ALA A 123 -4.81 1.70 13.39
C ALA A 123 -4.29 1.82 14.82
N ALA A 124 -3.21 2.57 14.99
CA ALA A 124 -2.62 2.89 16.29
C ALA A 124 -2.28 4.38 16.42
N ALA A 125 -2.32 4.89 17.64
CA ALA A 125 -1.97 6.26 17.97
C ALA A 125 -1.12 6.27 19.25
N THR A 126 0.03 6.93 19.25
CA THR A 126 0.89 7.01 20.45
C THR A 126 0.48 8.13 21.39
N GLY A 127 -0.27 9.13 20.90
CA GLY A 127 -0.80 10.23 21.70
C GLY A 127 0.26 11.17 22.26
N THR A 128 1.36 11.36 21.52
CA THR A 128 2.43 12.28 21.91
C THR A 128 2.23 13.71 21.38
N GLN A 129 1.26 13.92 20.48
CA GLN A 129 0.85 15.25 20.01
C GLN A 129 -0.65 15.48 20.15
N ASP A 130 -1.04 16.59 20.79
CA ASP A 130 -2.44 16.96 20.96
C ASP A 130 -3.06 17.51 19.66
N LEU A 131 -4.35 17.25 19.47
CA LEU A 131 -5.12 17.81 18.35
C LEU A 131 -5.64 19.21 18.71
N VAL A 132 -5.14 20.23 18.02
CA VAL A 132 -5.61 21.63 18.17
C VAL A 132 -6.87 21.91 17.34
N ALA A 133 -7.09 21.17 16.26
CA ALA A 133 -8.25 21.26 15.38
C ALA A 133 -8.70 19.85 14.96
N PRO A 134 -9.33 19.07 15.86
CA PRO A 134 -9.51 17.63 15.69
C PRO A 134 -10.18 17.20 14.39
N SER A 135 -11.21 17.91 13.91
CA SER A 135 -11.92 17.55 12.67
C SER A 135 -11.07 17.73 11.42
N VAL A 136 -10.32 18.84 11.34
CA VAL A 136 -9.42 19.15 10.21
C VAL A 136 -8.24 18.20 10.21
N GLN A 137 -7.62 18.01 11.38
CA GLN A 137 -6.45 17.15 11.53
C GLN A 137 -6.81 15.68 11.32
N LEU A 138 -7.97 15.19 11.78
CA LEU A 138 -8.40 13.82 11.50
C LEU A 138 -8.58 13.55 10.00
N SER A 139 -9.08 14.54 9.25
CA SER A 139 -9.18 14.44 7.79
C SER A 139 -7.80 14.34 7.13
N ALA A 140 -6.86 15.22 7.54
CA ALA A 140 -5.49 15.20 7.05
C ALA A 140 -4.75 13.90 7.40
N ILE A 141 -4.91 13.42 8.64
CA ILE A 141 -4.36 12.15 9.12
C ILE A 141 -4.92 10.97 8.31
N GLY A 142 -6.23 10.93 8.08
CA GLY A 142 -6.86 9.88 7.27
C GLY A 142 -6.34 9.89 5.82
N HIS A 143 -6.21 11.07 5.21
CA HIS A 143 -5.61 11.21 3.89
C HIS A 143 -4.15 10.73 3.89
N ALA A 144 -3.33 11.19 4.83
CA ALA A 144 -1.94 10.76 4.96
C ALA A 144 -1.82 9.25 5.16
N ALA A 145 -2.68 8.63 5.98
CA ALA A 145 -2.71 7.19 6.18
C ALA A 145 -2.98 6.44 4.87
N SER A 146 -3.93 6.92 4.06
CA SER A 146 -4.24 6.34 2.74
C SER A 146 -3.06 6.48 1.75
N VAL A 147 -2.38 7.63 1.75
CA VAL A 147 -1.22 7.87 0.88
C VAL A 147 -0.02 7.02 1.33
N CYS A 148 0.27 6.98 2.63
CA CYS A 148 1.31 6.12 3.20
C CYS A 148 1.06 4.65 2.91
N LEU A 149 -0.18 4.15 3.03
CA LEU A 149 -0.45 2.75 2.74
C LEU A 149 -0.28 2.45 1.24
N ALA A 150 -0.73 3.32 0.34
CA ALA A 150 -0.50 3.13 -1.10
C ALA A 150 1.00 3.04 -1.45
N ARG A 151 1.80 3.96 -0.90
CA ARG A 151 3.25 3.98 -1.07
C ARG A 151 3.92 2.75 -0.47
N ALA A 152 3.54 2.37 0.75
CA ALA A 152 4.07 1.20 1.43
C ALA A 152 3.81 -0.09 0.63
N ILE A 153 2.65 -0.20 -0.02
CA ILE A 153 2.32 -1.34 -0.88
C ILE A 153 3.25 -1.40 -2.10
N ALA A 154 3.47 -0.29 -2.80
CA ALA A 154 4.40 -0.23 -3.92
C ALA A 154 5.83 -0.56 -3.49
N ARG A 155 6.29 0.02 -2.37
CA ARG A 155 7.61 -0.28 -1.78
C ARG A 155 7.77 -1.75 -1.43
N ALA A 156 6.73 -2.43 -0.94
CA ALA A 156 6.80 -3.86 -0.63
C ALA A 156 7.13 -4.72 -1.86
N VAL A 157 6.57 -4.39 -3.03
CA VAL A 157 6.84 -5.08 -4.30
C VAL A 157 8.18 -4.66 -4.89
N TRP A 158 8.53 -3.38 -4.77
CA TRP A 158 9.81 -2.85 -5.25
C TRP A 158 11.02 -3.44 -4.48
N GLU A 159 10.93 -3.51 -3.16
CA GLU A 159 12.02 -3.97 -2.28
C GLU A 159 12.04 -5.50 -2.11
N ALA A 160 11.08 -6.22 -2.68
CA ALA A 160 11.04 -7.67 -2.65
C ALA A 160 12.31 -8.24 -3.31
N ARG A 161 12.97 -9.17 -2.62
CA ARG A 161 14.18 -9.87 -3.11
C ARG A 161 13.85 -11.32 -3.50
N PRO A 162 14.49 -11.86 -4.55
CA PRO A 162 14.31 -13.25 -4.92
C PRO A 162 14.73 -14.17 -3.78
N ALA A 163 13.97 -15.24 -3.56
CA ALA A 163 14.30 -16.30 -2.62
C ALA A 163 14.04 -17.68 -3.26
N PRO A 164 14.82 -18.72 -2.89
CA PRO A 164 14.56 -20.08 -3.34
C PRO A 164 13.11 -20.51 -3.03
N GLY A 165 12.41 -21.04 -4.04
CA GLY A 165 11.02 -21.51 -3.89
C GLY A 165 9.94 -20.46 -4.17
N ASP A 166 10.32 -19.25 -4.61
CA ASP A 166 9.34 -18.25 -5.04
C ASP A 166 8.53 -18.69 -6.26
N THR A 167 7.22 -18.45 -6.21
CA THR A 167 6.28 -18.75 -7.31
C THR A 167 6.07 -17.59 -8.27
N LEU A 168 6.54 -16.39 -7.89
CA LEU A 168 6.45 -15.17 -8.70
C LEU A 168 7.82 -14.47 -8.72
N PRO A 169 8.18 -13.85 -9.85
CA PRO A 169 9.41 -13.09 -9.97
C PRO A 169 9.34 -11.78 -9.18
N THR A 170 10.49 -11.23 -8.81
CA THR A 170 10.55 -9.87 -8.27
C THR A 170 10.50 -8.85 -9.40
N LEU A 171 9.86 -7.70 -9.16
CA LEU A 171 9.74 -6.66 -10.18
C LEU A 171 11.11 -6.14 -10.63
N ARG A 172 12.04 -5.93 -9.69
CA ARG A 172 13.38 -5.42 -10.01
C ARG A 172 14.17 -6.38 -10.90
N GLU A 173 14.01 -7.69 -10.73
CA GLU A 173 14.61 -8.70 -11.60
C GLU A 173 14.04 -8.63 -13.02
N GLU A 174 12.70 -8.58 -13.18
CA GLU A 174 12.07 -8.44 -14.50
C GLU A 174 12.46 -7.12 -15.21
N LEU A 175 12.74 -6.06 -14.44
CA LEU A 175 13.20 -4.78 -14.96
C LEU A 175 14.72 -4.70 -15.19
N GLY A 176 15.49 -5.71 -14.79
CA GLY A 176 16.96 -5.70 -14.87
C GLY A 176 17.63 -4.68 -13.94
N ARG A 177 17.05 -4.42 -12.76
CA ARG A 177 17.46 -3.40 -11.77
C ARG A 177 17.92 -3.99 -10.42
N LEU A 178 18.61 -5.15 -10.42
CA LEU A 178 19.14 -5.79 -9.22
C LEU A 178 20.22 -4.95 -8.53
#